data_AF-A0A2W5QBH1-F1
#
_entry.id   AF-A0A2W5QBH1-F1
#
_cell.length_a   1.000
_cell.length_b   1.000
_cell.length_c   1.000
_cell.angle_alpha   90.00
_cell.angle_beta   90.00
_cell.angle_gamma   90.00
#
_symmetry.space_group_name_H-M   'P 1'
#
loop_
_entity.id
_entity.type
_entity.pdbx_description
1 polymer ?
#
loop_
_entity_poly.entity_id
_entity_poly.type
_entity_poly.pdbx_seq_one_letter_code
_entity_poly.pdbx_strand_id
1 'polypeptide(L)'
;LAKSIAGEAKVPFFSISGSDFVEMFVGVGAARVRDMFENAKKNAPCIIFIDEIDAVGRQRGAGLGGGNDEREQTLNQMLVEMDGFETNLGVIVVAATNRPDILDAALLRPGRFDRQVYVTLPDIRGREQILSVHMRKIPVGQDVNPSIIARGTPGMSGADLANLCNEAALMAARRNARVVEMQDFEKAKDKIFMGPERKSMVMPEEERRNTAYHESGHALIGKLLPKCDPVHKVTIIPRGRALGVTMSLPEQDRYSYDREYMLNQISMLFGGRIAEEVFMNQMTTGASNDFERATNLARDMVMKYGMSEALGPMVYAENEGEVFLGRSVTKTTNMSETTMQKVDAEVRRIIDDQYNLARRLIEENSDKMHAMAKALLEWETIDTEQLDDIMAGREPRPPKDWTPRVPPTGSGGSGGTPAVKPDPAPTAA
;
A
#
# COMPACT_ATOMS: atom_id res chain seq x y z
N LEU A 1 17.01 -1.80 -13.44
CA LEU A 1 17.03 -2.44 -14.78
C LEU A 1 18.10 -1.86 -15.70
N ALA A 2 18.05 -0.58 -16.08
CA ALA A 2 19.05 0.01 -16.99
C ALA A 2 20.52 -0.22 -16.56
N LYS A 3 20.83 0.05 -15.29
CA LYS A 3 22.16 -0.28 -14.70
C LYS A 3 22.50 -1.77 -14.76
N SER A 4 21.51 -2.65 -14.61
CA SER A 4 21.69 -4.10 -14.67
C SER A 4 22.03 -4.57 -16.08
N ILE A 5 21.39 -3.99 -17.11
CA ILE A 5 21.69 -4.28 -18.53
C ILE A 5 23.15 -3.93 -18.84
N ALA A 6 23.61 -2.75 -18.39
CA ALA A 6 25.00 -2.34 -18.58
C ALA A 6 25.98 -3.25 -17.83
N GLY A 7 25.64 -3.66 -16.61
CA GLY A 7 26.44 -4.60 -15.82
C GLY A 7 26.58 -5.97 -16.47
N GLU A 8 25.49 -6.51 -17.03
CA GLU A 8 25.49 -7.80 -17.72
C GLU A 8 26.23 -7.74 -19.06
N ALA A 9 26.01 -6.67 -19.82
CA ALA A 9 26.72 -6.42 -21.09
C ALA A 9 28.18 -5.97 -20.90
N LYS A 10 28.59 -5.62 -19.67
CA LYS A 10 29.93 -5.12 -19.31
C LYS A 10 30.37 -3.91 -20.15
N VAL A 11 29.43 -2.98 -20.39
CA VAL A 11 29.66 -1.75 -21.17
C VAL A 11 29.54 -0.50 -20.28
N PRO A 12 30.19 0.63 -20.65
CA PRO A 12 30.00 1.89 -19.96
C PRO A 12 28.52 2.32 -19.89
N PHE A 13 28.15 2.94 -18.77
CA PHE A 13 26.79 3.40 -18.48
C PHE A 13 26.79 4.91 -18.22
N PHE A 14 26.18 5.67 -19.12
CA PHE A 14 25.94 7.11 -18.95
C PHE A 14 24.53 7.31 -18.42
N SER A 15 24.38 8.04 -17.32
CA SER A 15 23.09 8.32 -16.69
C SER A 15 22.87 9.83 -16.64
N ILE A 16 21.72 10.29 -17.12
CA ILE A 16 21.31 11.69 -17.07
C ILE A 16 19.83 11.79 -16.72
N SER A 17 19.44 12.84 -16.00
CA SER A 17 18.02 13.13 -15.76
C SER A 17 17.48 14.00 -16.89
N GLY A 18 16.24 13.74 -17.32
CA GLY A 18 15.52 14.57 -18.28
C GLY A 18 15.38 16.01 -17.81
N SER A 19 15.29 16.22 -16.50
CA SER A 19 15.26 17.55 -15.88
C SER A 19 16.55 18.35 -16.13
N ASP A 20 17.70 17.69 -16.28
CA ASP A 20 19.00 18.37 -16.42
C ASP A 20 19.16 19.07 -17.77
N PHE A 21 18.27 18.78 -18.72
CA PHE A 21 18.22 19.42 -20.02
C PHE A 21 17.25 20.60 -20.09
N VAL A 22 16.48 20.87 -19.02
CA VAL A 22 15.55 22.00 -18.96
C VAL A 22 16.25 23.13 -18.20
N GLU A 23 16.68 24.15 -18.92
CA GLU A 23 17.45 25.27 -18.40
C GLU A 23 16.79 26.62 -18.72
N MET A 24 17.12 27.64 -17.93
CA MET A 24 16.60 29.00 -18.18
C MET A 24 17.18 29.64 -19.45
N PHE A 25 18.31 29.14 -19.94
CA PHE A 25 19.03 29.70 -21.08
C PHE A 25 18.79 28.86 -22.34
N VAL A 26 18.23 29.50 -23.36
CA VAL A 26 17.96 28.90 -24.68
C VAL A 26 19.25 28.33 -25.27
N GLY A 27 19.20 27.09 -25.75
CA GLY A 27 20.31 26.40 -26.43
C GLY A 27 21.27 25.64 -25.51
N VAL A 28 21.21 25.83 -24.18
CA VAL A 28 22.05 25.07 -23.24
C VAL A 28 21.65 23.59 -23.20
N GLY A 29 20.35 23.29 -23.15
CA GLY A 29 19.86 21.90 -23.20
C GLY A 29 20.29 21.17 -24.46
N ALA A 30 20.14 21.82 -25.63
CA ALA A 30 20.60 21.27 -26.92
C ALA A 30 22.13 21.05 -26.99
N ALA A 31 22.95 21.91 -26.37
CA ALA A 31 24.39 21.69 -26.29
C ALA A 31 24.73 20.46 -25.43
N ARG A 32 24.10 20.31 -24.25
CA ARG A 32 24.29 19.13 -23.39
C ARG A 32 23.91 17.83 -24.07
N VAL A 33 22.82 17.83 -24.85
CA VAL A 33 22.41 16.66 -25.65
C VAL A 33 23.52 16.27 -26.63
N ARG A 34 24.08 17.24 -27.38
CA ARG A 34 25.20 16.97 -28.30
C ARG A 34 26.42 16.41 -27.58
N ASP A 35 26.85 17.05 -26.50
CA ASP A 35 28.03 16.61 -25.74
C ASP A 35 27.84 15.20 -25.17
N MET A 36 26.63 14.87 -24.69
CA MET A 36 26.29 13.53 -24.22
C MET A 36 26.46 12.49 -25.33
N PHE A 37 25.89 12.75 -26.52
CA PHE A 37 25.95 11.84 -27.65
C PHE A 37 27.37 11.72 -28.23
N GLU A 38 28.15 12.80 -28.29
CA GLU A 38 29.56 12.75 -28.69
C GLU A 38 30.41 11.92 -27.72
N ASN A 39 30.21 12.10 -26.41
CA ASN A 39 30.91 11.32 -25.40
C ASN A 39 30.53 9.83 -25.47
N ALA A 40 29.26 9.51 -25.72
CA ALA A 40 28.82 8.14 -25.94
C ALA A 40 29.49 7.52 -27.18
N LYS A 41 29.54 8.26 -28.31
CA LYS A 41 30.22 7.82 -29.53
C LYS A 41 31.71 7.49 -29.30
N LYS A 42 32.42 8.29 -28.49
CA LYS A 42 33.83 8.04 -28.14
C LYS A 42 34.04 6.80 -27.25
N ASN A 43 33.03 6.40 -26.49
CA ASN A 43 33.08 5.30 -25.53
C ASN A 43 32.28 4.08 -25.96
N ALA A 44 31.94 3.99 -27.25
CA ALA A 44 31.17 2.89 -27.78
C ALA A 44 31.96 1.57 -27.75
N PRO A 45 31.34 0.41 -27.46
CA PRO A 45 29.90 0.21 -27.19
C PRO A 45 29.51 0.68 -25.77
N CYS A 46 28.39 1.39 -25.63
CA CYS A 46 27.92 1.91 -24.34
C CYS A 46 26.39 2.04 -24.27
N ILE A 47 25.87 2.25 -23.06
CA ILE A 47 24.45 2.52 -22.81
C ILE A 47 24.29 3.95 -22.30
N ILE A 48 23.37 4.70 -22.93
CA ILE A 48 22.88 5.99 -22.46
C ILE A 48 21.54 5.74 -21.77
N PHE A 49 21.38 6.20 -20.53
CA PHE A 49 20.14 6.16 -19.78
C PHE A 49 19.64 7.57 -19.47
N ILE A 50 18.41 7.85 -19.90
CA ILE A 50 17.70 9.12 -19.66
C ILE A 50 16.54 8.83 -18.71
N ASP A 51 16.65 9.27 -17.47
CA ASP A 51 15.53 9.21 -16.52
C ASP A 51 14.54 10.36 -16.76
N GLU A 52 13.28 10.22 -16.35
CA GLU A 52 12.24 11.26 -16.49
C GLU A 52 12.21 11.95 -17.87
N ILE A 53 12.22 11.17 -18.96
CA ILE A 53 12.26 11.72 -20.33
C ILE A 53 11.07 12.64 -20.64
N ASP A 54 9.96 12.50 -19.92
CA ASP A 54 8.79 13.38 -20.04
C ASP A 54 9.04 14.83 -19.64
N ALA A 55 10.15 15.14 -18.95
CA ALA A 55 10.58 16.52 -18.70
C ALA A 55 10.88 17.28 -20.00
N VAL A 56 11.49 16.60 -20.98
CA VAL A 56 11.91 17.17 -22.28
C VAL A 56 11.07 16.67 -23.46
N GLY A 57 10.51 15.48 -23.35
CA GLY A 57 9.82 14.77 -24.42
C GLY A 57 8.34 15.04 -24.50
N ARG A 58 7.81 16.09 -23.87
CA ARG A 58 6.37 16.37 -23.80
C ARG A 58 5.80 16.89 -25.13
N GLN A 59 4.56 16.53 -25.46
CA GLN A 59 3.86 17.01 -26.65
C GLN A 59 3.80 18.55 -26.73
N ARG A 60 3.96 19.05 -27.96
CA ARG A 60 3.91 20.48 -28.32
C ARG A 60 2.52 21.07 -28.04
N GLY A 61 2.46 22.29 -27.52
CA GLY A 61 1.25 23.12 -27.57
C GLY A 61 0.36 23.23 -26.31
N ALA A 62 0.81 22.82 -25.12
CA ALA A 62 -0.02 22.91 -23.90
C ALA A 62 0.25 24.14 -23.01
N GLY A 63 1.17 25.04 -23.36
CA GLY A 63 1.50 26.23 -22.56
C GLY A 63 1.53 27.51 -23.38
N LEU A 64 0.65 28.48 -23.08
CA LEU A 64 0.82 29.87 -23.53
C LEU A 64 1.92 30.52 -22.67
N GLY A 65 3.17 30.47 -23.14
CA GLY A 65 4.31 31.15 -22.50
C GLY A 65 5.65 30.68 -23.07
N GLY A 66 6.60 31.60 -23.25
CA GLY A 66 7.89 31.41 -23.94
C GLY A 66 8.90 30.42 -23.32
N GLY A 67 8.44 29.46 -22.49
CA GLY A 67 9.22 28.31 -22.03
C GLY A 67 9.13 27.09 -22.97
N ASN A 68 8.31 27.14 -24.03
CA ASN A 68 8.24 26.06 -25.02
C ASN A 68 9.49 26.00 -25.90
N ASP A 69 10.09 27.14 -26.23
CA ASP A 69 11.15 27.21 -27.26
C ASP A 69 12.42 26.44 -26.88
N GLU A 70 12.82 26.49 -25.60
CA GLU A 70 14.02 25.80 -25.09
C GLU A 70 13.81 24.28 -25.05
N ARG A 71 12.66 23.83 -24.54
CA ARG A 71 12.30 22.41 -24.49
C ARG A 71 12.16 21.82 -25.89
N GLU A 72 11.53 22.55 -26.80
CA GLU A 72 11.37 22.14 -28.20
C GLU A 72 12.72 22.05 -28.90
N GLN A 73 13.63 23.00 -28.66
CA GLN A 73 14.98 22.95 -29.23
C GLN A 73 15.77 21.74 -28.72
N THR A 74 15.73 21.50 -27.41
CA THR A 74 16.38 20.35 -26.77
C THR A 74 15.81 19.02 -27.29
N LEU A 75 14.48 18.91 -27.40
CA LEU A 75 13.81 17.75 -27.97
C LEU A 75 14.22 17.52 -29.42
N ASN A 76 14.17 18.55 -30.27
CA ASN A 76 14.56 18.43 -31.67
C ASN A 76 16.04 18.02 -31.81
N GLN A 77 16.93 18.54 -30.96
CA GLN A 77 18.33 18.11 -30.96
C GLN A 77 18.48 16.63 -30.59
N MET A 78 17.71 16.14 -29.62
CA MET A 78 17.70 14.72 -29.27
C MET A 78 17.25 13.86 -30.45
N LEU A 79 16.20 14.29 -31.18
CA LEU A 79 15.75 13.59 -32.39
C LEU A 79 16.82 13.56 -33.48
N VAL A 80 17.54 14.67 -33.69
CA VAL A 80 18.64 14.75 -34.67
C VAL A 80 19.79 13.82 -34.30
N GLU A 81 20.19 13.78 -33.02
CA GLU A 81 21.25 12.87 -32.58
C GLU A 81 20.84 11.40 -32.67
N MET A 82 19.57 11.06 -32.39
CA MET A 82 19.05 9.70 -32.54
C MET A 82 18.98 9.26 -34.02
N ASP A 83 18.52 10.13 -34.91
CA ASP A 83 18.45 9.85 -36.35
C ASP A 83 19.86 9.83 -36.99
N GLY A 84 20.83 10.51 -36.36
CA GLY A 84 22.23 10.61 -36.81
C GLY A 84 23.11 9.39 -36.49
N PHE A 85 22.56 8.32 -35.90
CA PHE A 85 23.32 7.09 -35.66
C PHE A 85 23.41 6.21 -36.90
N GLU A 86 24.64 5.93 -37.33
CA GLU A 86 24.89 4.75 -38.15
C GLU A 86 24.59 3.50 -37.32
N THR A 87 23.87 2.54 -37.91
CA THR A 87 23.29 1.36 -37.25
C THR A 87 24.32 0.43 -36.58
N ASN A 88 25.62 0.72 -36.71
CA ASN A 88 26.73 -0.16 -36.37
C ASN A 88 27.67 0.35 -35.26
N LEU A 89 27.38 1.49 -34.63
CA LEU A 89 28.24 2.07 -33.58
C LEU A 89 28.09 1.37 -32.21
N GLY A 90 27.07 0.53 -32.00
CA GLY A 90 26.90 -0.21 -30.73
C GLY A 90 26.52 0.66 -29.53
N VAL A 91 25.85 1.80 -29.77
CA VAL A 91 25.31 2.67 -28.72
C VAL A 91 23.82 2.38 -28.55
N ILE A 92 23.39 2.10 -27.31
CA ILE A 92 21.98 1.84 -26.98
C ILE A 92 21.46 2.97 -26.10
N VAL A 93 20.35 3.58 -26.49
CA VAL A 93 19.66 4.61 -25.70
C VAL A 93 18.46 3.97 -25.00
N VAL A 94 18.41 4.13 -23.67
CA VAL A 94 17.33 3.65 -22.80
C VAL A 94 16.74 4.86 -22.10
N ALA A 95 15.41 4.96 -22.05
CA ALA A 95 14.73 6.03 -21.32
C ALA A 95 13.70 5.45 -20.35
N ALA A 96 13.40 6.20 -19.28
CA ALA A 96 12.35 5.89 -18.33
C ALA A 96 11.35 7.04 -18.21
N THR A 97 10.06 6.71 -18.10
CA THR A 97 9.00 7.67 -17.78
C THR A 97 7.86 6.97 -17.05
N ASN A 98 7.16 7.70 -16.19
CA ASN A 98 5.90 7.27 -15.59
C ASN A 98 4.67 7.73 -16.41
N ARG A 99 4.89 8.55 -17.44
CA ARG A 99 3.84 9.22 -18.23
C ARG A 99 4.06 9.07 -19.73
N PRO A 100 3.92 7.85 -20.28
CA PRO A 100 4.08 7.63 -21.72
C PRO A 100 3.02 8.38 -22.56
N ASP A 101 1.87 8.70 -21.96
CA ASP A 101 0.74 9.40 -22.57
C ASP A 101 1.05 10.83 -23.03
N ILE A 102 1.93 11.53 -22.31
CA ILE A 102 2.27 12.93 -22.63
C ILE A 102 3.47 13.06 -23.56
N LEU A 103 4.10 11.96 -23.95
CA LEU A 103 5.29 11.99 -24.79
C LEU A 103 4.94 12.38 -26.24
N ASP A 104 5.85 13.14 -26.87
CA ASP A 104 5.79 13.48 -28.28
C ASP A 104 5.88 12.20 -29.10
N ALA A 105 4.87 11.95 -29.94
CA ALA A 105 4.80 10.78 -30.81
C ALA A 105 6.01 10.66 -31.74
N ALA A 106 6.75 11.74 -32.00
CA ALA A 106 8.00 11.74 -32.74
C ALA A 106 9.09 10.88 -32.06
N LEU A 107 9.16 10.85 -30.72
CA LEU A 107 10.14 10.04 -29.98
C LEU A 107 9.92 8.54 -30.16
N LEU A 108 8.65 8.15 -30.35
CA LEU A 108 8.20 6.75 -30.42
C LEU A 108 8.23 6.16 -31.85
N ARG A 109 8.74 6.92 -32.83
CA ARG A 109 8.82 6.46 -34.22
C ARG A 109 9.97 5.46 -34.41
N PRO A 110 9.87 4.55 -35.40
CA PRO A 110 10.96 3.64 -35.75
C PRO A 110 12.28 4.38 -36.00
N GLY A 111 13.39 3.85 -35.46
CA GLY A 111 14.71 4.48 -35.50
C GLY A 111 15.05 5.32 -34.26
N ARG A 112 14.09 5.53 -33.35
CA ARG A 112 14.27 6.28 -32.09
C ARG A 112 13.99 5.37 -30.88
N PHE A 113 12.95 5.67 -30.09
CA PHE A 113 12.44 4.75 -29.08
C PHE A 113 11.39 3.82 -29.68
N ASP A 114 11.87 2.88 -30.50
CA ASP A 114 11.04 1.93 -31.24
C ASP A 114 10.59 0.72 -30.39
N ARG A 115 11.24 0.49 -29.24
CA ARG A 115 10.91 -0.56 -28.27
C ARG A 115 10.38 0.03 -26.97
N GLN A 116 9.19 -0.40 -26.59
CA GLN A 116 8.56 -0.05 -25.32
C GLN A 116 8.46 -1.30 -24.45
N VAL A 117 8.99 -1.21 -23.24
CA VAL A 117 8.93 -2.29 -22.23
C VAL A 117 8.21 -1.74 -21.02
N TYR A 118 6.98 -2.23 -20.79
CA TYR A 118 6.20 -1.85 -19.62
C TYR A 118 6.68 -2.65 -18.41
N VAL A 119 7.11 -1.94 -17.37
CA VAL A 119 7.49 -2.53 -16.08
C VAL A 119 6.33 -2.30 -15.12
N THR A 120 5.46 -3.29 -14.98
CA THR A 120 4.33 -3.24 -14.05
C THR A 120 4.79 -3.44 -12.60
N LEU A 121 3.90 -3.14 -11.66
CA LEU A 121 4.11 -3.50 -10.26
C LEU A 121 4.29 -5.03 -10.12
N PRO A 122 5.12 -5.48 -9.15
CA PRO A 122 5.38 -6.89 -8.93
C PRO A 122 4.16 -7.64 -8.36
N ASP A 123 3.99 -8.89 -8.80
CA ASP A 123 3.07 -9.87 -8.21
C ASP A 123 3.60 -10.41 -6.86
N ILE A 124 2.83 -11.21 -6.13
CA ILE A 124 3.24 -11.78 -4.82
C ILE A 124 4.62 -12.46 -4.90
N ARG A 125 4.86 -13.26 -5.94
CA ARG A 125 6.15 -13.95 -6.12
C ARG A 125 7.28 -12.98 -6.43
N GLY A 126 7.04 -11.98 -7.28
CA GLY A 126 7.98 -10.90 -7.56
C GLY A 126 8.31 -10.11 -6.29
N ARG A 127 7.31 -9.79 -5.46
CA ARG A 127 7.49 -9.12 -4.16
C ARG A 127 8.34 -9.96 -3.22
N GLU A 128 8.08 -11.27 -3.13
CA GLU A 128 8.88 -12.21 -2.34
C GLU A 128 10.36 -12.24 -2.78
N GLN A 129 10.60 -12.27 -4.09
CA GLN A 129 11.96 -12.25 -4.65
C GLN A 129 12.66 -10.91 -4.40
N ILE A 130 11.96 -9.80 -4.58
CA ILE A 130 12.49 -8.45 -4.32
C ILE A 130 12.84 -8.31 -2.83
N LEU A 131 11.94 -8.72 -1.93
CA LEU A 131 12.19 -8.75 -0.49
C LEU A 131 13.43 -9.58 -0.19
N SER A 132 13.55 -10.78 -0.77
CA SER A 132 14.73 -11.64 -0.59
C SER A 132 16.04 -10.96 -1.01
N VAL A 133 16.04 -10.15 -2.06
CA VAL A 133 17.21 -9.37 -2.49
C VAL A 133 17.55 -8.28 -1.47
N HIS A 134 16.56 -7.54 -0.98
CA HIS A 134 16.77 -6.45 -0.02
C HIS A 134 17.12 -6.96 1.38
N MET A 135 16.54 -8.09 1.79
CA MET A 135 16.83 -8.76 3.07
C MET A 135 18.29 -9.19 3.19
N ARG A 136 19.00 -9.49 2.09
CA ARG A 136 20.44 -9.81 2.12
C ARG A 136 21.32 -8.68 2.66
N LYS A 137 20.81 -7.43 2.69
CA LYS A 137 21.55 -6.26 3.17
C LYS A 137 21.42 -6.04 4.68
N ILE A 138 20.57 -6.80 5.37
CA ILE A 138 20.28 -6.64 6.81
C ILE A 138 20.39 -8.00 7.53
N PRO A 139 20.73 -8.03 8.83
CA PRO A 139 20.79 -9.28 9.59
C PRO A 139 19.36 -9.74 9.94
N VAL A 140 18.83 -10.72 9.22
CA VAL A 140 17.46 -11.23 9.38
C VAL A 140 17.44 -12.45 10.32
N GLY A 141 16.42 -12.54 11.19
CA GLY A 141 16.15 -13.68 12.06
C GLY A 141 15.60 -14.90 11.31
N GLN A 142 15.65 -16.09 11.94
CA GLN A 142 15.15 -17.34 11.34
C GLN A 142 13.62 -17.43 11.28
N ASP A 143 12.93 -16.58 12.04
CA ASP A 143 11.47 -16.49 12.12
C ASP A 143 10.84 -15.72 10.94
N VAL A 144 11.65 -15.02 10.14
CA VAL A 144 11.14 -14.17 9.06
C VAL A 144 10.76 -15.00 7.84
N ASN A 145 9.49 -14.90 7.45
CA ASN A 145 8.97 -15.50 6.23
C ASN A 145 8.64 -14.42 5.17
N PRO A 146 9.44 -14.30 4.10
CA PRO A 146 9.21 -13.31 3.04
C PRO A 146 7.86 -13.47 2.34
N SER A 147 7.32 -14.69 2.25
CA SER A 147 6.04 -14.96 1.58
C SER A 147 4.85 -14.33 2.33
N ILE A 148 4.88 -14.32 3.67
CA ILE A 148 3.84 -13.66 4.49
C ILE A 148 3.89 -12.15 4.28
N ILE A 149 5.10 -11.57 4.26
CA ILE A 149 5.30 -10.13 4.05
C ILE A 149 4.86 -9.73 2.63
N ALA A 150 5.18 -10.53 1.62
CA ALA A 150 4.77 -10.30 0.23
C ALA A 150 3.24 -10.29 0.05
N ARG A 151 2.52 -11.17 0.74
CA ARG A 151 1.05 -11.16 0.76
C ARG A 151 0.49 -9.92 1.46
N GLY A 152 1.17 -9.43 2.50
CA GLY A 152 0.78 -8.22 3.25
C GLY A 152 1.19 -6.90 2.63
N THR A 153 1.77 -6.92 1.43
CA THR A 153 2.27 -5.73 0.74
C THR A 153 1.67 -5.59 -0.67
N PRO A 154 0.34 -5.76 -0.86
CA PRO A 154 -0.25 -5.67 -2.18
C PRO A 154 -0.05 -4.27 -2.78
N GLY A 155 0.28 -4.22 -4.08
CA GLY A 155 0.49 -2.97 -4.82
C GLY A 155 1.79 -2.22 -4.51
N MET A 156 2.63 -2.72 -3.59
CA MET A 156 3.94 -2.11 -3.33
C MET A 156 4.89 -2.27 -4.51
N SER A 157 5.58 -1.19 -4.86
CA SER A 157 6.68 -1.21 -5.83
C SER A 157 7.94 -1.82 -5.23
N GLY A 158 8.94 -2.12 -6.08
CA GLY A 158 10.23 -2.59 -5.57
C GLY A 158 10.93 -1.58 -4.65
N ALA A 159 10.71 -0.28 -4.87
CA ALA A 159 11.22 0.78 -3.99
C ALA A 159 10.52 0.79 -2.63
N ASP A 160 9.20 0.57 -2.60
CA ASP A 160 8.43 0.51 -1.36
C ASP A 160 8.86 -0.70 -0.51
N LEU A 161 9.10 -1.85 -1.13
CA LEU A 161 9.61 -3.04 -0.46
C LEU A 161 11.03 -2.84 0.09
N ALA A 162 11.88 -2.12 -0.65
CA ALA A 162 13.20 -1.74 -0.16
C ALA A 162 13.09 -0.84 1.09
N ASN A 163 12.15 0.11 1.07
CA ASN A 163 11.88 0.98 2.20
C ASN A 163 11.30 0.20 3.41
N LEU A 164 10.43 -0.79 3.17
CA LEU A 164 9.92 -1.69 4.21
C LEU A 164 11.05 -2.43 4.94
N CYS A 165 12.02 -2.99 4.21
CA CYS A 165 13.19 -3.63 4.80
C CYS A 165 14.01 -2.65 5.66
N ASN A 166 14.16 -1.40 5.21
CA ASN A 166 14.86 -0.37 5.96
C ASN A 166 14.12 0.02 7.25
N GLU A 167 12.80 0.21 7.16
CA GLU A 167 11.95 0.50 8.33
C GLU A 167 11.96 -0.65 9.34
N ALA A 168 11.95 -1.91 8.89
CA ALA A 168 12.08 -3.07 9.76
C ALA A 168 13.42 -3.08 10.51
N ALA A 169 14.53 -2.74 9.83
CA ALA A 169 15.83 -2.61 10.47
C ALA A 169 15.85 -1.48 11.51
N LEU A 170 15.17 -0.35 11.25
CA LEU A 170 15.02 0.73 12.22
C LEU A 170 14.19 0.32 13.44
N MET A 171 13.14 -0.50 13.26
CA MET A 171 12.36 -1.07 14.37
C MET A 171 13.22 -1.97 15.26
N ALA A 172 14.00 -2.87 14.65
CA ALA A 172 14.94 -3.72 15.38
C ALA A 172 16.00 -2.91 16.15
N ALA A 173 16.54 -1.86 15.52
CA ALA A 173 17.50 -0.97 16.16
C ALA A 173 16.90 -0.24 17.38
N ARG A 174 15.63 0.19 17.32
CA ARG A 174 14.96 0.85 18.45
C ARG A 174 14.80 -0.04 19.68
N ARG A 175 14.68 -1.35 19.50
CA ARG A 175 14.66 -2.34 20.60
C ARG A 175 16.05 -2.84 20.99
N ASN A 176 17.12 -2.23 20.47
CA ASN A 176 18.51 -2.67 20.66
C ASN A 176 18.76 -4.14 20.26
N ALA A 177 18.04 -4.64 19.27
CA ALA A 177 18.23 -6.00 18.78
C ALA A 177 19.35 -6.09 17.74
N ARG A 178 20.01 -7.26 17.68
CA ARG A 178 21.07 -7.55 16.72
C ARG A 178 20.57 -8.09 15.38
N VAL A 179 19.36 -8.66 15.38
CA VAL A 179 18.72 -9.28 14.22
C VAL A 179 17.33 -8.68 14.04
N VAL A 180 16.87 -8.59 12.80
CA VAL A 180 15.54 -8.13 12.42
C VAL A 180 14.60 -9.34 12.40
N GLU A 181 13.57 -9.33 13.24
CA GLU A 181 12.61 -10.41 13.41
C GLU A 181 11.32 -10.12 12.64
N MET A 182 10.43 -11.11 12.53
CA MET A 182 9.16 -11.00 11.82
C MET A 182 8.27 -9.89 12.42
N GLN A 183 8.33 -9.73 13.75
CA GLN A 183 7.63 -8.64 14.44
C GLN A 183 8.07 -7.24 13.98
N ASP A 184 9.34 -7.07 13.60
CA ASP A 184 9.86 -5.77 13.15
C ASP A 184 9.33 -5.43 11.75
N PHE A 185 9.22 -6.43 10.87
CA PHE A 185 8.57 -6.30 9.57
C PHE A 185 7.08 -6.00 9.69
N GLU A 186 6.36 -6.67 10.58
CA GLU A 186 4.94 -6.39 10.84
C GLU A 186 4.74 -4.96 11.36
N LYS A 187 5.56 -4.51 12.32
CA LYS A 187 5.51 -3.14 12.85
C LYS A 187 5.88 -2.09 11.80
N ALA A 188 6.88 -2.37 10.96
CA ALA A 188 7.28 -1.49 9.87
C ALA A 188 6.18 -1.37 8.81
N LYS A 189 5.56 -2.49 8.44
CA LYS A 189 4.41 -2.54 7.55
C LYS A 189 3.25 -1.71 8.10
N ASP A 190 2.87 -1.92 9.36
CA ASP A 190 1.78 -1.19 9.99
C ASP A 190 2.08 0.33 10.02
N LYS A 191 3.34 0.71 10.28
CA LYS A 191 3.77 2.11 10.22
C LYS A 191 3.64 2.71 8.81
N ILE A 192 3.99 1.97 7.76
CA ILE A 192 3.91 2.46 6.38
C ILE A 192 2.46 2.62 5.94
N PHE A 193 1.59 1.64 6.22
CA PHE A 193 0.19 1.68 5.79
C PHE A 193 -0.67 2.64 6.62
N MET A 194 -0.49 2.65 7.95
CA MET A 194 -1.42 3.32 8.87
C MET A 194 -0.80 4.55 9.53
N GLY A 195 0.51 4.76 9.38
CA GLY A 195 1.25 5.79 10.10
C GLY A 195 1.72 5.32 11.48
N PRO A 196 2.39 6.22 12.24
CA PRO A 196 2.95 5.90 13.54
C PRO A 196 1.86 5.60 14.58
N GLU A 197 2.22 4.74 15.53
CA GLU A 197 1.39 4.40 16.69
C GLU A 197 1.20 5.61 17.62
N ARG A 198 -0.04 5.83 18.06
CA ARG A 198 -0.41 6.98 18.91
C ARG A 198 -0.36 6.61 20.39
N LYS A 199 0.83 6.32 20.92
CA LYS A 199 1.04 5.91 22.33
C LYS A 199 0.54 6.91 23.38
N SER A 200 0.47 8.20 23.04
CA SER A 200 -0.01 9.26 23.94
C SER A 200 -1.54 9.41 23.95
N MET A 201 -2.26 8.76 23.04
CA MET A 201 -3.72 8.84 23.00
C MET A 201 -4.29 7.87 24.02
N VAL A 202 -4.86 8.41 25.09
CA VAL A 202 -5.61 7.64 26.07
C VAL A 202 -7.05 7.52 25.57
N MET A 203 -7.44 6.33 25.13
CA MET A 203 -8.83 6.03 24.79
C MET A 203 -9.63 5.68 26.04
N PRO A 204 -10.82 6.27 26.26
CA PRO A 204 -11.75 5.81 27.27
C PRO A 204 -12.03 4.31 27.13
N GLU A 205 -12.24 3.61 28.25
CA GLU A 205 -12.48 2.16 28.21
C GLU A 205 -13.72 1.79 27.38
N GLU A 206 -14.75 2.63 27.40
CA GLU A 206 -15.97 2.43 26.60
C GLU A 206 -15.69 2.52 25.10
N GLU A 207 -14.89 3.50 24.66
CA GLU A 207 -14.46 3.61 23.27
C GLU A 207 -13.57 2.43 22.86
N ARG A 208 -12.63 2.05 23.73
CA ARG A 208 -11.75 0.90 23.48
C ARG A 208 -12.55 -0.40 23.37
N ARG A 209 -13.57 -0.58 24.21
CA ARG A 209 -14.51 -1.70 24.13
C ARG A 209 -15.31 -1.64 22.84
N ASN A 210 -15.80 -0.47 22.44
CA ASN A 210 -16.51 -0.32 21.17
C ASN A 210 -15.64 -0.73 19.99
N THR A 211 -14.39 -0.25 19.93
CA THR A 211 -13.43 -0.64 18.90
C THR A 211 -13.16 -2.14 18.92
N ALA A 212 -13.05 -2.77 20.10
CA ALA A 212 -12.87 -4.22 20.19
C ALA A 212 -14.05 -5.01 19.59
N TYR A 213 -15.30 -4.62 19.85
CA TYR A 213 -16.46 -5.25 19.21
C TYR A 213 -16.52 -4.96 17.71
N HIS A 214 -16.22 -3.73 17.30
CA HIS A 214 -16.17 -3.32 15.91
C HIS A 214 -15.20 -4.19 15.09
N GLU A 215 -13.95 -4.28 15.53
CA GLU A 215 -12.93 -5.10 14.84
C GLU A 215 -13.24 -6.60 14.90
N SER A 216 -13.81 -7.08 16.02
CA SER A 216 -14.28 -8.47 16.11
C SER A 216 -15.38 -8.77 15.08
N GLY A 217 -16.25 -7.81 14.78
CA GLY A 217 -17.32 -7.96 13.79
C GLY A 217 -16.78 -8.19 12.38
N HIS A 218 -15.79 -7.41 11.96
CA HIS A 218 -15.11 -7.64 10.69
C HIS A 218 -14.41 -9.00 10.65
N ALA A 219 -13.68 -9.34 11.72
CA ALA A 219 -12.90 -10.58 11.80
C ALA A 219 -13.79 -11.82 11.76
N LEU A 220 -14.91 -11.82 12.48
CA LEU A 220 -15.86 -12.93 12.51
C LEU A 220 -16.48 -13.17 11.14
N ILE A 221 -17.01 -12.13 10.48
CA ILE A 221 -17.59 -12.28 9.15
C ILE A 221 -16.55 -12.73 8.13
N GLY A 222 -15.34 -12.18 8.20
CA GLY A 222 -14.22 -12.58 7.35
C GLY A 222 -13.81 -14.04 7.51
N LYS A 223 -14.05 -14.66 8.67
CA LYS A 223 -13.80 -16.09 8.92
C LYS A 223 -14.98 -17.00 8.56
N LEU A 224 -16.21 -16.50 8.67
CA LEU A 224 -17.42 -17.30 8.40
C LEU A 224 -17.76 -17.39 6.93
N LEU A 225 -17.61 -16.30 6.18
CA LEU A 225 -18.01 -16.25 4.78
C LEU A 225 -16.93 -16.86 3.87
N PRO A 226 -17.33 -17.65 2.85
CA PRO A 226 -16.39 -18.21 1.90
C PRO A 226 -15.78 -17.12 1.01
N LYS A 227 -14.64 -17.41 0.38
CA LYS A 227 -13.93 -16.55 -0.57
C LYS A 227 -13.39 -15.22 -0.02
N CYS A 228 -13.78 -14.78 1.18
CA CYS A 228 -13.16 -13.67 1.88
C CYS A 228 -11.65 -13.91 2.05
N ASP A 229 -10.88 -12.83 2.00
CA ASP A 229 -9.44 -12.93 2.25
C ASP A 229 -9.20 -13.31 3.72
N PRO A 230 -8.35 -14.32 4.00
CA PRO A 230 -8.09 -14.78 5.35
C PRO A 230 -7.64 -13.66 6.28
N VAL A 231 -8.28 -13.57 7.44
CA VAL A 231 -7.90 -12.61 8.49
C VAL A 231 -6.56 -13.00 9.08
N HIS A 232 -5.60 -12.08 9.01
CA HIS A 232 -4.22 -12.26 9.48
C HIS A 232 -4.02 -11.71 10.90
N LYS A 233 -4.55 -10.51 11.15
CA LYS A 233 -4.34 -9.80 12.41
C LYS A 233 -5.48 -8.85 12.68
N VAL A 234 -5.89 -8.75 13.94
CA VAL A 234 -6.89 -7.80 14.41
C VAL A 234 -6.26 -7.00 15.55
N THR A 235 -6.33 -5.67 15.50
CA THR A 235 -5.74 -4.82 16.55
C THR A 235 -6.65 -3.64 16.87
N ILE A 236 -6.70 -3.26 18.14
CA ILE A 236 -7.38 -2.06 18.65
C ILE A 236 -6.38 -0.96 19.03
N ILE A 237 -5.13 -1.08 18.56
CA ILE A 237 -4.09 -0.09 18.81
C ILE A 237 -4.25 1.05 17.79
N PRO A 238 -4.43 2.30 18.24
CA PRO A 238 -4.67 3.42 17.35
C PRO A 238 -3.42 3.79 16.53
N ARG A 239 -3.57 3.86 15.21
CA ARG A 239 -2.52 4.20 14.25
C ARG A 239 -3.02 5.22 13.23
N GLY A 240 -2.28 6.32 13.09
CA GLY A 240 -2.67 7.44 12.22
C GLY A 240 -4.11 7.89 12.44
N ARG A 241 -4.97 7.63 11.44
CA ARG A 241 -6.41 7.95 11.47
C ARG A 241 -7.32 6.82 11.96
N ALA A 242 -6.81 5.58 12.05
CA ALA A 242 -7.58 4.41 12.48
C ALA A 242 -7.48 4.19 14.00
N LEU A 243 -8.60 3.81 14.61
CA LEU A 243 -8.66 3.44 16.04
C LEU A 243 -8.42 1.94 16.26
N GLY A 244 -8.83 1.13 15.31
CA GLY A 244 -8.56 -0.30 15.21
C GLY A 244 -8.48 -0.70 13.73
N VAL A 245 -8.03 -1.92 13.47
CA VAL A 245 -8.02 -2.48 12.12
C VAL A 245 -8.00 -4.00 12.12
N THR A 246 -8.83 -4.57 11.25
CA THR A 246 -8.83 -5.97 10.85
C THR A 246 -8.08 -6.09 9.52
N MET A 247 -6.95 -6.77 9.56
CA MET A 247 -6.10 -6.96 8.39
C MET A 247 -6.25 -8.37 7.82
N SER A 248 -6.66 -8.44 6.56
CA SER A 248 -6.67 -9.69 5.78
C SER A 248 -5.47 -9.79 4.84
N LEU A 249 -5.02 -11.01 4.59
CA LEU A 249 -3.96 -11.34 3.64
C LEU A 249 -4.51 -12.18 2.50
N PRO A 250 -4.58 -11.65 1.27
CA PRO A 250 -4.96 -12.43 0.11
C PRO A 250 -3.99 -13.61 -0.10
N GLU A 251 -4.51 -14.79 -0.41
CA GLU A 251 -3.68 -15.97 -0.72
C GLU A 251 -3.03 -15.88 -2.09
N GLN A 252 -3.69 -15.21 -3.03
CA GLN A 252 -3.26 -15.05 -4.42
C GLN A 252 -3.65 -13.67 -4.94
N ASP A 253 -2.87 -13.14 -5.89
CA ASP A 253 -3.22 -11.91 -6.59
C ASP A 253 -4.41 -12.22 -7.52
N ARG A 254 -5.53 -11.54 -7.30
CA ARG A 254 -6.74 -11.70 -8.12
C ARG A 254 -6.79 -10.60 -9.17
N TYR A 255 -6.87 -10.99 -10.44
CA TYR A 255 -7.09 -10.06 -11.55
C TYR A 255 -8.58 -9.81 -11.83
N SER A 256 -9.45 -10.71 -11.36
CA SER A 256 -10.91 -10.58 -11.49
C SER A 256 -11.59 -11.00 -10.19
N TYR A 257 -12.70 -10.34 -9.89
CA TYR A 257 -13.53 -10.60 -8.73
C TYR A 257 -14.87 -11.14 -9.21
N ASP A 258 -15.31 -12.25 -8.61
CA ASP A 258 -16.65 -12.78 -8.86
C ASP A 258 -17.68 -12.06 -7.97
N ARG A 259 -18.96 -12.23 -8.32
CA ARG A 259 -20.07 -11.59 -7.61
C ARG A 259 -20.12 -11.99 -6.14
N GLU A 260 -19.84 -13.25 -5.83
CA GLU A 260 -19.92 -13.79 -4.47
C GLU A 260 -18.85 -13.17 -3.55
N TYR A 261 -17.61 -13.04 -4.05
CA TYR A 261 -16.53 -12.35 -3.36
C TYR A 261 -16.91 -10.91 -3.05
N MET A 262 -17.45 -10.16 -4.03
CA MET A 262 -17.83 -8.76 -3.81
C MET A 262 -18.95 -8.63 -2.77
N LEU A 263 -19.96 -9.50 -2.82
CA LEU A 263 -21.03 -9.53 -1.82
C LEU A 263 -20.50 -9.85 -0.41
N ASN A 264 -19.65 -10.87 -0.30
CA ASN A 264 -19.09 -11.26 1.00
C ASN A 264 -18.18 -10.16 1.57
N GLN A 265 -17.46 -9.42 0.72
CA GLN A 265 -16.70 -8.24 1.15
C GLN A 265 -17.60 -7.11 1.65
N ILE A 266 -18.77 -6.88 1.03
CA ILE A 266 -19.77 -5.93 1.55
C ILE A 266 -20.25 -6.38 2.94
N SER A 267 -20.57 -7.66 3.12
CA SER A 267 -20.95 -8.19 4.44
C SER A 267 -19.84 -8.03 5.48
N MET A 268 -18.58 -8.27 5.12
CA MET A 268 -17.43 -8.07 6.01
C MET A 268 -17.33 -6.60 6.45
N LEU A 269 -17.48 -5.64 5.54
CA LEU A 269 -17.45 -4.21 5.84
C LEU A 269 -18.54 -3.79 6.82
N PHE A 270 -19.74 -4.39 6.77
CA PHE A 270 -20.79 -4.07 7.74
C PHE A 270 -20.62 -4.76 9.10
N GLY A 271 -19.70 -5.73 9.21
CA GLY A 271 -19.47 -6.48 10.45
C GLY A 271 -19.18 -5.56 11.65
N GLY A 272 -18.37 -4.53 11.45
CA GLY A 272 -18.01 -3.56 12.50
C GLY A 272 -19.22 -2.79 13.02
N ARG A 273 -19.97 -2.11 12.15
CA ARG A 273 -21.19 -1.39 12.53
C ARG A 273 -22.18 -2.27 13.27
N ILE A 274 -22.44 -3.48 12.76
CA ILE A 274 -23.45 -4.36 13.33
C ILE A 274 -23.05 -4.83 14.72
N ALA A 275 -21.76 -5.10 14.94
CA ALA A 275 -21.27 -5.45 16.28
C ALA A 275 -21.48 -4.30 17.29
N GLU A 276 -21.31 -3.04 16.88
CA GLU A 276 -21.62 -1.89 17.74
C GLU A 276 -23.11 -1.83 18.09
N GLU A 277 -23.98 -2.04 17.11
CA GLU A 277 -25.43 -2.00 17.31
C GLU A 277 -25.90 -3.12 18.24
N VAL A 278 -25.43 -4.35 18.03
CA VAL A 278 -25.91 -5.53 18.74
C VAL A 278 -25.37 -5.61 20.17
N PHE A 279 -24.09 -5.33 20.38
CA PHE A 279 -23.44 -5.56 21.68
C PHE A 279 -23.21 -4.29 22.50
N MET A 280 -23.10 -3.14 21.84
CA MET A 280 -22.86 -1.85 22.50
C MET A 280 -24.09 -0.93 22.47
N ASN A 281 -25.15 -1.28 21.74
CA ASN A 281 -26.38 -0.48 21.56
C ASN A 281 -26.09 0.97 21.14
N GLN A 282 -25.07 1.17 20.30
CA GLN A 282 -24.66 2.50 19.83
C GLN A 282 -24.28 2.49 18.35
N MET A 283 -24.34 3.67 17.73
CA MET A 283 -23.92 3.91 16.36
C MET A 283 -22.84 4.98 16.35
N THR A 284 -21.58 4.58 16.15
CA THR A 284 -20.46 5.54 16.14
C THR A 284 -20.12 6.05 14.73
N THR A 285 -19.30 7.09 14.63
CA THR A 285 -18.78 7.58 13.34
C THR A 285 -17.64 6.73 12.77
N GLY A 286 -17.15 5.73 13.54
CA GLY A 286 -16.02 4.87 13.16
C GLY A 286 -16.28 4.06 11.88
N ALA A 287 -17.51 3.62 11.66
CA ALA A 287 -17.89 2.82 10.49
C ALA A 287 -17.99 3.61 9.17
N SER A 288 -17.76 4.93 9.16
CA SER A 288 -18.00 5.79 7.98
C SER A 288 -17.25 5.31 6.72
N ASN A 289 -15.98 4.92 6.86
CA ASN A 289 -15.18 4.38 5.77
C ASN A 289 -15.72 3.04 5.25
N ASP A 290 -16.29 2.20 6.12
CA ASP A 290 -16.86 0.91 5.72
C ASP A 290 -18.13 1.10 4.89
N PHE A 291 -18.99 2.04 5.29
CA PHE A 291 -20.16 2.43 4.51
C PHE A 291 -19.77 3.00 3.14
N GLU A 292 -18.77 3.88 3.07
CA GLU A 292 -18.30 4.45 1.82
C GLU A 292 -17.79 3.34 0.88
N ARG A 293 -16.92 2.46 1.39
CA ARG A 293 -16.37 1.33 0.60
C ARG A 293 -17.44 0.36 0.16
N ALA A 294 -18.36 -0.03 1.05
CA ALA A 294 -19.44 -0.95 0.74
C ALA A 294 -20.38 -0.37 -0.32
N THR A 295 -20.74 0.92 -0.19
CA THR A 295 -21.60 1.61 -1.15
C THR A 295 -20.94 1.74 -2.50
N ASN A 296 -19.64 2.09 -2.55
CA ASN A 296 -18.90 2.18 -3.80
C ASN A 296 -18.77 0.81 -4.48
N LEU A 297 -18.51 -0.25 -3.70
CA LEU A 297 -18.44 -1.61 -4.23
C LEU A 297 -19.77 -2.07 -4.81
N ALA A 298 -20.87 -1.86 -4.09
CA ALA A 298 -22.23 -2.16 -4.57
C ALA A 298 -22.58 -1.35 -5.82
N ARG A 299 -22.21 -0.07 -5.87
CA ARG A 299 -22.43 0.78 -7.04
C ARG A 299 -21.62 0.29 -8.25
N ASP A 300 -20.38 -0.13 -8.06
CA ASP A 300 -19.53 -0.65 -9.13
C ASP A 300 -20.05 -2.00 -9.67
N MET A 301 -20.55 -2.87 -8.79
CA MET A 301 -21.25 -4.10 -9.19
C MET A 301 -22.41 -3.80 -10.15
N VAL A 302 -23.18 -2.76 -9.86
CA VAL A 302 -24.36 -2.39 -10.64
C VAL A 302 -23.99 -1.63 -11.92
N MET A 303 -23.11 -0.63 -11.82
CA MET A 303 -22.86 0.33 -12.91
C MET A 303 -21.72 -0.05 -13.84
N LYS A 304 -20.70 -0.78 -13.35
CA LYS A 304 -19.48 -1.08 -14.12
C LYS A 304 -19.40 -2.55 -14.53
N TYR A 305 -19.81 -3.46 -13.65
CA TYR A 305 -19.60 -4.90 -13.85
C TYR A 305 -20.83 -5.66 -14.34
N GLY A 306 -21.99 -5.02 -14.46
CA GLY A 306 -23.21 -5.66 -14.96
C GLY A 306 -23.71 -6.81 -14.06
N MET A 307 -23.47 -6.73 -12.75
CA MET A 307 -23.82 -7.77 -11.77
C MET A 307 -25.22 -7.62 -11.15
N SER A 308 -26.09 -6.83 -11.80
CA SER A 308 -27.51 -6.68 -11.44
C SER A 308 -28.40 -7.27 -12.54
N GLU A 309 -29.30 -8.16 -12.15
CA GLU A 309 -30.28 -8.77 -13.06
C GLU A 309 -31.29 -7.73 -13.58
N ALA A 310 -31.65 -6.73 -12.77
CA ALA A 310 -32.64 -5.72 -13.12
C ALA A 310 -32.15 -4.73 -14.19
N LEU A 311 -30.84 -4.48 -14.23
CA LEU A 311 -30.21 -3.54 -15.17
C LEU A 311 -29.51 -4.28 -16.33
N GLY A 312 -29.12 -5.54 -16.12
CA GLY A 312 -28.48 -6.36 -17.14
C GLY A 312 -27.00 -6.01 -17.36
N PRO A 313 -26.34 -6.66 -18.35
CA PRO A 313 -24.91 -6.56 -18.58
C PRO A 313 -24.55 -5.31 -19.40
N MET A 314 -24.83 -4.12 -18.87
CA MET A 314 -24.49 -2.84 -19.50
C MET A 314 -23.65 -1.96 -18.57
N VAL A 315 -22.75 -1.16 -19.15
CA VAL A 315 -21.95 -0.18 -18.42
C VAL A 315 -22.70 1.15 -18.39
N TYR A 316 -22.98 1.63 -17.19
CA TYR A 316 -23.71 2.87 -16.93
C TYR A 316 -22.79 4.02 -16.48
N ALA A 317 -21.59 3.72 -15.97
CA ALA A 317 -20.62 4.71 -15.55
C ALA A 317 -19.61 5.01 -16.66
N GLU A 318 -19.32 6.30 -16.89
CA GLU A 318 -18.12 6.69 -17.64
C GLU A 318 -16.88 6.51 -16.75
N ASN A 319 -15.76 6.12 -17.35
CA ASN A 319 -14.49 5.97 -16.63
C ASN A 319 -14.10 7.30 -15.98
N GLU A 320 -14.16 7.39 -14.65
CA GLU A 320 -13.67 8.55 -13.87
C GLU A 320 -12.12 8.69 -13.92
N GLY A 321 -11.42 7.85 -14.69
CA GLY A 321 -9.96 7.70 -14.70
C GLY A 321 -9.18 8.72 -15.55
N GLU A 322 -9.83 9.51 -16.42
CA GLU A 322 -9.12 10.50 -17.25
C GLU A 322 -9.54 11.93 -16.92
N VAL A 323 -9.03 12.43 -15.79
CA VAL A 323 -9.05 13.87 -15.46
C VAL A 323 -8.00 14.58 -16.31
N PHE A 324 -8.36 14.91 -17.55
CA PHE A 324 -7.56 15.77 -18.41
C PHE A 324 -7.65 17.24 -17.94
N LEU A 325 -6.50 17.91 -17.81
CA LEU A 325 -6.42 19.36 -17.56
C LEU A 325 -7.06 20.11 -18.74
N GLY A 326 -8.30 20.57 -18.57
CA GLY A 326 -9.00 21.43 -19.54
C GLY A 326 -10.45 21.08 -19.85
N ARG A 327 -10.99 19.96 -19.32
CA ARG A 327 -12.43 19.59 -19.46
C ARG A 327 -13.12 19.31 -18.12
N SER A 328 -12.66 19.94 -17.06
CA SER A 328 -13.12 19.72 -15.69
C SER A 328 -14.31 20.60 -15.26
N VAL A 329 -15.42 20.62 -16.01
CA VAL A 329 -16.65 21.32 -15.53
C VAL A 329 -17.98 20.60 -15.80
N THR A 330 -18.05 19.56 -16.65
CA THR A 330 -19.36 18.92 -16.92
C THR A 330 -19.25 17.41 -16.79
N LYS A 331 -19.62 16.89 -15.62
CA LYS A 331 -19.94 15.48 -15.43
C LYS A 331 -21.20 15.22 -16.27
N THR A 332 -21.04 14.85 -17.54
CA THR A 332 -22.17 14.51 -18.40
C THR A 332 -22.72 13.17 -17.95
N THR A 333 -23.71 13.19 -17.06
CA THR A 333 -24.47 12.00 -16.73
C THR A 333 -25.30 11.60 -17.96
N ASN A 334 -24.78 10.66 -18.75
CA ASN A 334 -25.47 10.10 -19.93
C ASN A 334 -26.62 9.13 -19.53
N MET A 335 -27.20 9.29 -18.34
CA MET A 335 -28.21 8.40 -17.77
C MET A 335 -29.53 9.15 -17.53
N SER A 336 -30.65 8.51 -17.87
CA SER A 336 -31.97 9.03 -17.52
C SER A 336 -32.22 8.93 -16.02
N GLU A 337 -33.03 9.84 -15.47
CA GLU A 337 -33.42 9.83 -14.05
C GLU A 337 -34.06 8.51 -13.63
N THR A 338 -34.93 7.94 -14.46
CA THR A 338 -35.53 6.62 -14.21
C THR A 338 -34.48 5.52 -14.09
N THR A 339 -33.37 5.61 -14.83
CA THR A 339 -32.28 4.62 -14.72
C THR A 339 -31.49 4.83 -13.44
N MET A 340 -31.23 6.09 -13.04
CA MET A 340 -30.56 6.40 -11.77
C MET A 340 -31.36 5.89 -10.57
N GLN A 341 -32.68 6.10 -10.57
CA GLN A 341 -33.56 5.57 -9.52
C GLN A 341 -33.51 4.04 -9.42
N LYS A 342 -33.43 3.34 -10.57
CA LYS A 342 -33.25 1.87 -10.60
C LYS A 342 -31.88 1.44 -10.05
N VAL A 343 -30.81 2.17 -10.38
CA VAL A 343 -29.47 1.92 -9.84
C VAL A 343 -29.48 2.07 -8.31
N ASP A 344 -30.05 3.16 -7.80
CA ASP A 344 -30.11 3.41 -6.36
C ASP A 344 -30.93 2.34 -5.61
N ALA A 345 -32.04 1.89 -6.21
CA ALA A 345 -32.85 0.80 -5.66
C ALA A 345 -32.06 -0.53 -5.60
N GLU A 346 -31.31 -0.86 -6.65
CA GLU A 346 -30.48 -2.07 -6.68
C GLU A 346 -29.31 -2.02 -5.72
N VAL A 347 -28.65 -0.86 -5.60
CA VAL A 347 -27.57 -0.65 -4.62
C VAL A 347 -28.11 -0.80 -3.20
N ARG A 348 -29.26 -0.20 -2.89
CA ARG A 348 -29.92 -0.36 -1.58
C ARG A 348 -30.25 -1.81 -1.31
N ARG A 349 -30.83 -2.53 -2.26
CA ARG A 349 -31.17 -3.95 -2.11
C ARG A 349 -29.91 -4.79 -1.77
N ILE A 350 -28.81 -4.59 -2.50
CA ILE A 350 -27.55 -5.30 -2.23
C ILE A 350 -27.06 -5.01 -0.81
N ILE A 351 -27.05 -3.74 -0.41
CA ILE A 351 -26.60 -3.32 0.93
C ILE A 351 -27.47 -3.95 2.01
N ASP A 352 -28.80 -3.85 1.90
CA ASP A 352 -29.74 -4.38 2.88
C ASP A 352 -29.63 -5.90 3.01
N ASP A 353 -29.52 -6.62 1.89
CA ASP A 353 -29.35 -8.08 1.86
C ASP A 353 -28.05 -8.49 2.60
N GLN A 354 -26.94 -7.82 2.31
CA GLN A 354 -25.64 -8.14 2.92
C GLN A 354 -25.55 -7.71 4.38
N TYR A 355 -26.21 -6.61 4.75
CA TYR A 355 -26.31 -6.14 6.14
C TYR A 355 -27.11 -7.13 6.99
N ASN A 356 -28.26 -7.59 6.49
CA ASN A 356 -29.10 -8.58 7.17
C ASN A 356 -28.42 -9.95 7.29
N LEU A 357 -27.66 -10.36 6.26
CA LEU A 357 -26.84 -11.56 6.33
C LEU A 357 -25.78 -11.45 7.43
N ALA A 358 -24.99 -10.38 7.44
CA ALA A 358 -23.96 -10.15 8.44
C ALA A 358 -24.54 -10.08 9.86
N ARG A 359 -25.71 -9.43 10.04
CA ARG A 359 -26.40 -9.37 11.34
C ARG A 359 -26.78 -10.74 11.87
N ARG A 360 -27.40 -11.59 11.06
CA ARG A 360 -27.74 -12.95 11.48
C ARG A 360 -26.50 -13.73 11.91
N LEU A 361 -25.42 -13.68 11.13
CA LEU A 361 -24.18 -14.39 11.44
C LEU A 361 -23.54 -13.91 12.75
N ILE A 362 -23.56 -12.60 13.01
CA ILE A 362 -23.04 -12.00 14.25
C ILE A 362 -23.88 -12.41 15.46
N GLU A 363 -25.21 -12.36 15.35
CA GLU A 363 -26.12 -12.73 16.43
C GLU A 363 -26.03 -14.24 16.76
N GLU A 364 -25.95 -15.09 15.74
CA GLU A 364 -25.81 -16.55 15.87
C GLU A 364 -24.46 -16.97 16.51
N ASN A 365 -23.42 -16.13 16.43
CA ASN A 365 -22.08 -16.38 16.95
C ASN A 365 -21.67 -15.39 18.05
N SER A 366 -22.64 -14.95 18.86
CA SER A 366 -22.43 -14.01 19.96
C SER A 366 -21.38 -14.48 20.99
N ASP A 367 -21.30 -15.78 21.23
CA ASP A 367 -20.27 -16.41 22.08
C ASP A 367 -18.85 -16.07 21.60
N LYS A 368 -18.61 -16.21 20.29
CA LYS A 368 -17.31 -15.92 19.67
C LYS A 368 -17.00 -14.44 19.67
N MET A 369 -18.01 -13.58 19.43
CA MET A 369 -17.86 -12.12 19.52
C MET A 369 -17.38 -11.67 20.89
N HIS A 370 -17.99 -12.18 21.96
CA HIS A 370 -17.57 -11.86 23.32
C HIS A 370 -16.16 -12.37 23.63
N ALA A 371 -15.81 -13.57 23.16
CA ALA A 371 -14.47 -14.12 23.32
C ALA A 371 -13.40 -13.28 22.58
N MET A 372 -13.65 -12.89 21.33
CA MET A 372 -12.75 -12.03 20.56
C MET A 372 -12.58 -10.65 21.19
N ALA A 373 -13.69 -10.00 21.58
CA ALA A 373 -13.64 -8.68 22.21
C ALA A 373 -12.87 -8.73 23.55
N LYS A 374 -13.06 -9.78 24.34
CA LYS A 374 -12.29 -9.99 25.60
C LYS A 374 -10.80 -10.15 25.32
N ALA A 375 -10.43 -10.98 24.36
CA ALA A 375 -9.02 -11.20 23.98
C ALA A 375 -8.37 -9.90 23.46
N LEU A 376 -9.07 -9.14 22.62
CA LEU A 376 -8.61 -7.83 22.14
C LEU A 376 -8.45 -6.82 23.27
N LEU A 377 -9.36 -6.81 24.25
CA LEU A 377 -9.22 -5.93 25.41
C LEU A 377 -8.04 -6.34 26.29
N GLU A 378 -7.70 -7.63 26.38
CA GLU A 378 -6.58 -8.09 27.21
C GLU A 378 -5.22 -7.87 26.54
N TRP A 379 -5.11 -8.17 25.24
CA TRP A 379 -3.83 -8.21 24.52
C TRP A 379 -3.67 -7.13 23.45
N GLU A 380 -4.71 -6.33 23.20
CA GLU A 380 -4.76 -5.24 22.22
C GLU A 380 -4.65 -5.68 20.75
N THR A 381 -4.10 -6.87 20.50
CA THR A 381 -3.91 -7.49 19.19
C THR A 381 -4.09 -8.99 19.28
N ILE A 382 -4.80 -9.58 18.32
CA ILE A 382 -4.92 -11.02 18.13
C ILE A 382 -4.47 -11.43 16.72
N ASP A 383 -3.81 -12.57 16.59
CA ASP A 383 -3.36 -13.15 15.33
C ASP A 383 -4.32 -14.24 14.79
N THR A 384 -4.02 -14.77 13.61
CA THR A 384 -4.80 -15.85 13.00
C THR A 384 -4.90 -17.10 13.88
N GLU A 385 -3.82 -17.49 14.57
CA GLU A 385 -3.81 -18.71 15.40
C GLU A 385 -4.78 -18.57 16.58
N GLN A 386 -4.78 -17.40 17.23
CA GLN A 386 -5.69 -17.07 18.32
C GLN A 386 -7.13 -16.95 17.84
N LEU A 387 -7.33 -16.36 16.66
CA LEU A 387 -8.65 -16.26 16.04
C LEU A 387 -9.21 -17.66 15.72
N ASP A 388 -8.39 -18.56 15.19
CA ASP A 388 -8.80 -19.94 14.90
C ASP A 388 -9.13 -20.72 16.18
N ASP A 389 -8.42 -20.48 17.28
CA ASP A 389 -8.76 -21.05 18.58
C ASP A 389 -10.14 -20.59 19.07
N ILE A 390 -10.43 -19.30 18.96
CA ILE A 390 -11.74 -18.74 19.34
C ILE A 390 -12.85 -19.29 18.44
N MET A 391 -12.60 -19.38 17.13
CA MET A 391 -13.57 -19.95 16.19
C MET A 391 -13.88 -21.42 16.47
N ALA A 392 -12.89 -22.17 16.98
CA ALA A 392 -13.04 -23.54 17.44
C ALA A 392 -13.65 -23.69 18.86
N GLY A 393 -13.99 -22.57 19.53
CA GLY A 393 -14.53 -22.56 20.89
C GLY A 393 -13.50 -22.88 21.98
N ARG A 394 -12.20 -22.76 21.68
CA ARG A 394 -11.10 -22.94 22.65
C ARG A 394 -10.71 -21.59 23.25
N GLU A 395 -10.10 -21.62 24.44
CA GLU A 395 -9.47 -20.42 24.97
C GLU A 395 -8.27 -20.04 24.08
N PRO A 396 -8.16 -18.76 23.67
CA PRO A 396 -7.05 -18.33 22.84
C PRO A 396 -5.74 -18.43 23.61
N ARG A 397 -4.68 -18.83 22.91
CA ARG A 397 -3.33 -18.87 23.46
C ARG A 397 -2.79 -17.45 23.71
N PRO A 398 -1.94 -17.23 24.72
CA PRO A 398 -1.33 -15.92 24.93
C PRO A 398 -0.40 -15.53 23.76
N PRO A 399 -0.27 -14.23 23.43
CA PRO A 399 0.63 -13.78 22.38
C PRO A 399 2.08 -14.17 22.67
N LYS A 400 2.87 -14.45 21.62
CA LYS A 400 4.28 -14.90 21.73
C LYS A 400 5.17 -13.90 22.50
N ASP A 401 4.81 -12.61 22.49
CA ASP A 401 5.55 -11.52 23.13
C ASP A 401 4.90 -11.04 24.45
N TRP A 402 3.89 -11.74 24.98
CA TRP A 402 3.14 -11.26 26.14
C TRP A 402 3.87 -11.53 27.46
N THR A 403 4.21 -10.46 28.18
CA THR A 403 4.59 -10.52 29.60
C THR A 403 3.39 -10.10 30.46
N PRO A 404 2.99 -10.87 31.49
CA PRO A 404 1.89 -10.50 32.36
C PRO A 404 2.09 -9.11 32.96
N ARG A 405 1.07 -8.24 32.88
CA ARG A 405 1.02 -7.02 33.68
C ARG A 405 0.86 -7.44 35.15
N VAL A 406 1.96 -7.53 35.88
CA VAL A 406 1.91 -7.63 37.34
C VAL A 406 1.43 -6.28 37.87
N PRO A 407 0.26 -6.18 38.52
CA PRO A 407 -0.11 -4.97 39.23
C PRO A 407 0.97 -4.71 40.29
N PRO A 408 1.37 -3.45 40.56
CA PRO A 408 2.26 -3.19 41.68
C PRO A 408 1.56 -3.68 42.95
N THR A 409 1.96 -4.84 43.45
CA THR A 409 1.52 -5.35 44.74
C THR A 409 1.99 -4.33 45.76
N GLY A 410 1.04 -3.61 46.34
CA GLY A 410 1.28 -2.72 47.47
C GLY A 410 1.87 -3.53 48.62
N SER A 411 3.19 -3.57 48.73
CA SER A 411 3.87 -3.97 49.95
C SER A 411 4.03 -2.71 50.81
N GLY A 412 3.04 -2.47 51.66
CA GLY A 412 3.29 -1.80 52.92
C GLY A 412 4.32 -2.64 53.69
N GLY A 413 5.55 -2.16 53.72
CA GLY A 413 6.66 -2.82 54.40
C GLY A 413 7.72 -1.78 54.73
N SER A 414 7.68 -1.28 55.96
CA SER A 414 8.75 -0.51 56.57
C SER A 414 10.07 -1.28 56.48
N GLY A 415 11.02 -0.79 55.69
CA GLY A 415 12.37 -1.34 55.57
C GLY A 415 13.34 -0.21 55.31
N GLY A 416 14.05 0.21 56.37
CA GLY A 416 14.94 1.37 56.37
C GLY A 416 16.04 1.30 55.31
N THR A 417 16.43 2.48 54.86
CA THR A 417 17.68 2.74 54.14
C THR A 417 18.86 2.04 54.82
N PRO A 418 19.64 1.21 54.11
CA PRO A 418 20.96 0.83 54.59
C PRO A 418 21.84 2.06 54.56
N ALA A 419 22.37 2.46 55.71
CA ALA A 419 23.35 3.53 55.82
C ALA A 419 24.60 3.17 55.00
N VAL A 420 24.93 4.03 54.03
CA VAL A 420 26.19 4.00 53.30
C VAL A 420 27.32 4.29 54.30
N LYS A 421 28.20 3.32 54.55
CA LYS A 421 29.46 3.56 55.24
C LYS A 421 30.43 4.24 54.27
N PRO A 422 31.05 5.38 54.62
CA PRO A 422 32.09 5.98 53.79
C PRO A 422 33.39 5.17 53.94
N ASP A 423 34.04 4.87 52.82
CA ASP A 423 35.36 4.26 52.79
C ASP A 423 36.42 5.19 53.42
N PRO A 424 37.45 4.66 54.10
CA PRO A 424 38.51 5.48 54.67
C PRO A 424 39.43 6.02 53.58
N ALA A 425 39.74 7.31 53.67
CA ALA A 425 40.67 8.01 52.79
C ALA A 425 42.08 7.37 52.81
N PRO A 426 42.82 7.39 51.67
CA PRO A 426 44.13 6.77 51.59
C PRO A 426 45.15 7.55 52.42
N THR A 427 45.90 6.83 53.24
CA THR A 427 47.02 7.36 54.00
C THR A 427 48.22 7.54 53.08
N ALA A 428 48.81 8.73 53.12
CA ALA A 428 50.07 9.03 52.44
C ALA A 428 51.24 8.31 53.14
N ALA A 429 52.08 7.64 52.34
CA ALA A 429 53.49 7.38 52.59
C ALA A 429 54.18 7.15 51.24
#